data_AF-A0A2A2TKA8-F1
#
_entry.id   AF-A0A2A2TKA8-F1
#
_cell.length_a   1.000
_cell.length_b   1.000
_cell.length_c   1.000
_cell.angle_alpha   90.00
_cell.angle_beta   90.00
_cell.angle_gamma   90.00
#
_symmetry.space_group_name_H-M   'P 1'
#
loop_
_entity.id
_entity.type
_entity.pdbx_description
1 polymer ?
#
loop_
_entity_poly.entity_id
_entity_poly.type
_entity_poly.pdbx_seq_one_letter_code
_entity_poly.pdbx_strand_id
1 'polypeptide(L)'
;MDTLNLIVQIATIISVLVAAATIWVSGQMNRRQLNVQVFMAYTDRYEKIINDFPEDALSLRFNAVEELPPVSDHLRLFALKLLNLSSEEYFLWKAKYLDDTVWKVWEREIKRMLHTPLMMREWTALRVEYDSQPDFIKFVDSVQRQSRRSVGAA
;
A
#
# COMPACT_ATOMS: atom_id res chain seq x y z
N MET A 1 31.81 44.84 -29.83
CA MET A 1 30.71 44.79 -28.84
C MET A 1 29.82 43.57 -29.04
N ASP A 2 29.67 43.06 -30.28
CA ASP A 2 28.75 41.95 -30.60
C ASP A 2 29.14 40.59 -30.00
N THR A 3 30.44 40.30 -29.87
CA THR A 3 30.94 39.05 -29.29
C THR A 3 30.59 38.92 -27.80
N LEU A 4 30.69 40.00 -27.03
CA LEU A 4 30.34 40.01 -25.60
C LEU A 4 28.83 39.78 -25.42
N ASN A 5 28.00 40.44 -26.22
CA ASN A 5 26.54 40.27 -26.17
C ASN A 5 26.13 38.84 -26.51
N LEU A 6 26.76 38.23 -27.52
CA LEU A 6 26.51 36.84 -27.88
C LEU A 6 26.89 35.89 -26.73
N ILE A 7 28.04 36.10 -26.08
CA ILE A 7 28.46 35.30 -24.93
C ILE A 7 27.45 35.42 -23.78
N VAL A 8 27.00 36.64 -23.46
CA VAL A 8 26.02 36.88 -22.39
C VAL A 8 24.68 36.23 -22.71
N GLN A 9 24.20 36.31 -23.96
CA GLN A 9 22.97 35.64 -24.38
C GLN A 9 23.06 34.12 -24.27
N ILE A 10 24.16 33.53 -24.75
CA ILE A 10 24.41 32.08 -24.63
C ILE A 10 24.46 31.67 -23.16
N ALA A 11 25.20 32.40 -22.32
CA ALA A 11 25.29 32.13 -20.88
C ALA A 11 23.91 32.22 -20.19
N THR A 12 23.09 33.19 -20.57
CA THR A 12 21.73 33.35 -20.05
C THR A 12 20.86 32.15 -20.42
N ILE A 13 20.87 31.73 -21.69
CA ILE A 13 20.11 30.56 -22.16
C ILE A 13 20.56 29.30 -21.41
N ILE A 14 21.87 29.08 -21.29
CA ILE A 14 22.43 27.94 -20.54
C ILE A 14 21.96 27.98 -19.09
N SER A 15 21.99 29.14 -18.43
CA SER A 15 21.58 29.26 -17.03
C SER A 15 20.10 28.91 -16.82
N VAL A 16 19.23 29.31 -17.75
CA VAL A 16 17.80 28.98 -17.71
C VAL A 16 17.59 27.49 -17.92
N LEU A 17 18.31 26.88 -18.87
CA LEU A 17 18.23 25.44 -19.11
C LEU A 17 18.73 24.63 -17.90
N VAL A 18 19.83 25.05 -17.28
CA VAL A 18 20.35 24.42 -16.06
C VAL A 18 19.34 24.56 -14.92
N ALA A 19 18.78 25.75 -14.70
CA ALA A 19 17.77 25.96 -13.66
C ALA A 19 16.52 25.08 -13.88
N ALA A 20 16.03 24.99 -15.12
CA ALA A 20 14.91 24.12 -15.47
C ALA A 20 15.23 22.64 -15.22
N ALA A 21 16.43 22.18 -15.59
CA ALA A 21 16.89 20.83 -15.32
C ALA A 21 17.01 20.54 -13.81
N THR A 22 17.52 21.50 -13.03
CA THR A 22 17.60 21.38 -11.57
C THR A 22 16.22 21.25 -10.93
N ILE A 23 15.25 22.06 -11.34
CA ILE A 23 13.87 21.98 -10.83
C ILE A 23 13.27 20.61 -11.15
N TRP A 24 13.47 20.12 -12.38
CA TRP A 24 12.99 18.81 -12.81
C TRP A 24 13.59 17.68 -11.97
N VAL A 25 14.93 17.64 -11.84
CA VAL A 25 15.63 16.60 -11.06
C VAL A 25 15.26 16.66 -9.59
N SER A 26 15.14 17.87 -9.02
CA SER A 26 14.72 18.07 -7.63
C SER A 26 13.31 17.54 -7.39
N GLY A 27 12.37 17.80 -8.29
CA GLY A 27 11.01 17.26 -8.22
C GLY A 27 10.98 15.73 -8.24
N GLN A 28 11.78 15.10 -9.11
CA GLN A 28 11.91 13.64 -9.16
C GLN A 28 12.52 13.05 -7.88
N MET A 29 13.58 13.68 -7.37
CA MET A 29 14.23 13.25 -6.13
C MET A 29 13.29 13.38 -4.92
N ASN A 30 12.55 14.49 -4.83
CA ASN A 30 11.59 14.72 -3.76
C ASN A 30 10.49 13.64 -3.76
N ARG A 31 9.91 13.34 -4.93
CA ARG A 31 8.95 12.25 -5.08
C ARG A 31 9.52 10.91 -4.62
N ARG A 32 10.76 10.58 -5.00
CA ARG A 32 11.41 9.34 -4.58
C ARG A 32 11.61 9.30 -3.06
N GLN A 33 12.04 10.40 -2.45
CA GLN A 33 12.23 10.49 -0.99
C GLN A 33 10.90 10.33 -0.24
N LEU A 34 9.82 10.96 -0.71
CA LEU A 34 8.49 10.80 -0.13
C LEU A 34 8.03 9.34 -0.16
N ASN A 35 8.19 8.65 -1.29
CA ASN A 35 7.85 7.24 -1.40
C ASN A 35 8.66 6.37 -0.43
N VAL A 36 9.95 6.64 -0.26
CA VAL A 36 10.80 5.92 0.72
C VAL A 36 10.32 6.18 2.15
N GLN A 37 9.97 7.42 2.50
CA GLN A 37 9.45 7.76 3.82
C GLN A 37 8.11 7.08 4.12
N VAL A 38 7.17 7.11 3.17
CA VAL A 38 5.89 6.39 3.27
C VAL A 38 6.16 4.89 3.45
N PHE A 39 7.06 4.33 2.65
CA PHE A 39 7.40 2.91 2.75
C PHE A 39 7.96 2.53 4.14
N MET A 40 8.89 3.32 4.67
CA MET A 40 9.45 3.10 6.00
C MET A 40 8.39 3.23 7.10
N ALA A 41 7.52 4.24 7.03
CA ALA A 41 6.48 4.46 8.04
C ALA A 41 5.46 3.32 8.08
N TYR A 42 5.03 2.82 6.92
CA TYR A 42 4.08 1.71 6.84
C TYR A 42 4.73 0.37 7.23
N THR A 43 6.01 0.18 6.91
CA THR A 43 6.76 -1.01 7.34
C THR A 43 6.95 -1.02 8.86
N ASP A 44 7.32 0.11 9.48
CA ASP A 44 7.43 0.24 10.94
C ASP A 44 6.09 0.00 11.64
N ARG A 45 4.99 0.56 11.11
CA ARG A 45 3.65 0.28 11.64
C ARG A 45 3.26 -1.17 11.47
N TYR A 46 3.60 -1.80 10.34
CA TYR A 46 3.37 -3.21 10.11
C TYR A 46 4.12 -4.05 11.16
N GLU A 47 5.41 -3.80 11.38
CA GLU A 47 6.21 -4.50 12.40
C GLU A 47 5.61 -4.33 13.79
N LYS A 48 5.16 -3.13 14.17
CA LYS A 48 4.47 -2.90 15.44
C LYS A 48 3.18 -3.71 15.57
N ILE A 49 2.34 -3.72 14.53
CA ILE A 49 1.16 -4.58 14.49
C ILE A 49 1.61 -6.01 14.75
N ILE A 50 2.51 -6.56 13.93
CA ILE A 50 2.96 -7.96 14.04
C ILE A 50 3.54 -8.30 15.42
N ASN A 51 4.34 -7.43 16.02
CA ASN A 51 4.98 -7.66 17.32
C ASN A 51 3.98 -7.60 18.50
N ASP A 52 2.90 -6.84 18.35
CA ASP A 52 1.86 -6.73 19.38
C ASP A 52 0.85 -7.90 19.32
N PHE A 53 0.93 -8.78 18.32
CA PHE A 53 0.01 -9.90 18.16
C PHE A 53 0.58 -11.25 18.65
N PRO A 54 -0.27 -12.09 19.26
CA PRO A 54 0.06 -13.45 19.63
C PRO A 54 0.59 -14.27 18.46
N GLU A 55 1.63 -15.05 18.73
CA GLU A 55 2.37 -15.84 17.74
C GLU A 55 1.50 -16.90 17.05
N ASP A 56 0.52 -17.44 17.77
CA ASP A 56 -0.48 -18.38 17.26
C ASP A 56 -1.36 -17.76 16.17
N ALA A 57 -1.85 -16.53 16.39
CA ALA A 57 -2.63 -15.78 15.40
C ALA A 57 -1.77 -15.32 14.21
N LEU A 58 -0.49 -15.02 14.45
CA LEU A 58 0.43 -14.54 13.43
C LEU A 58 0.67 -15.58 12.33
N SER A 59 0.77 -16.86 12.71
CA SER A 59 0.98 -17.96 11.78
C SER A 59 -0.19 -18.13 10.78
N LEU A 60 -1.40 -17.76 11.18
CA LEU A 60 -2.63 -17.95 10.41
C LEU A 60 -2.84 -16.90 9.32
N ARG A 61 -2.07 -15.80 9.34
CA ARG A 61 -2.25 -14.68 8.41
C ARG A 61 -1.99 -15.02 6.94
N PHE A 62 -1.18 -16.06 6.69
CA PHE A 62 -0.81 -16.50 5.35
C PHE A 62 -1.06 -17.99 5.09
N ASN A 63 -1.41 -18.75 6.14
CA ASN A 63 -1.62 -20.18 6.03
C ASN A 63 -3.08 -20.45 5.72
N ALA A 64 -3.33 -21.21 4.65
CA ALA A 64 -4.60 -21.86 4.45
C ALA A 64 -4.68 -23.05 5.42
N VAL A 65 -5.18 -22.81 6.62
CA VAL A 65 -5.40 -23.86 7.62
C VAL A 65 -6.76 -24.52 7.38
N GLU A 66 -6.81 -25.85 7.55
CA GLU A 66 -8.06 -26.62 7.47
C GLU A 66 -8.99 -26.30 8.65
N GLU A 67 -8.43 -26.05 9.83
CA GLU A 67 -9.17 -25.70 11.03
C GLU A 67 -8.85 -24.26 11.45
N LEU A 68 -9.87 -23.40 11.43
CA LEU A 68 -9.73 -22.01 11.85
C LEU A 68 -9.79 -21.92 13.38
N PRO A 69 -8.99 -21.04 14.01
CA PRO A 69 -9.08 -20.80 15.44
C PRO A 69 -10.49 -20.31 15.80
N PRO A 70 -10.95 -20.53 17.04
CA PRO A 70 -12.23 -19.98 17.48
C PRO A 70 -12.27 -18.46 17.31
N VAL A 71 -13.47 -17.93 17.09
CA VAL A 71 -13.68 -16.48 17.02
C VAL A 71 -13.33 -15.89 18.39
N SER A 72 -12.50 -14.84 18.40
CA SER A 72 -12.15 -14.10 19.60
C SER A 72 -12.01 -12.61 19.29
N ASP A 73 -12.27 -11.77 20.27
CA ASP A 73 -12.12 -10.31 20.13
C ASP A 73 -10.67 -9.94 19.80
N HIS A 74 -9.72 -10.70 20.32
CA HIS A 74 -8.31 -10.50 20.07
C HIS A 74 -7.95 -10.74 18.59
N LEU A 75 -8.46 -11.82 18.00
CA LEU A 75 -8.27 -12.16 16.60
C LEU A 75 -9.03 -11.21 15.66
N ARG A 76 -10.22 -10.77 16.07
CA ARG A 76 -10.99 -9.74 15.36
C ARG A 76 -10.22 -8.42 15.32
N LEU A 77 -9.64 -8.01 16.44
CA LEU A 77 -8.81 -6.81 16.54
C LEU A 77 -7.55 -6.92 15.67
N PHE A 78 -6.94 -8.11 15.58
CA PHE A 78 -5.85 -8.38 14.65
C PHE A 78 -6.23 -8.13 13.21
N ALA A 79 -7.30 -8.78 12.75
CA ALA A 79 -7.81 -8.61 11.41
C ALA A 79 -8.17 -7.15 11.12
N LEU A 80 -8.77 -6.45 12.08
CA LEU A 80 -9.11 -5.03 11.96
C LEU A 80 -7.87 -4.15 11.78
N LYS A 81 -6.80 -4.34 12.58
CA LYS A 81 -5.57 -3.55 12.43
C LYS A 81 -4.91 -3.77 11.07
N LEU A 82 -4.87 -5.01 10.57
CA LEU A 82 -4.33 -5.33 9.25
C LEU A 82 -5.18 -4.78 8.10
N LEU A 83 -6.51 -4.85 8.22
CA LEU A 83 -7.43 -4.28 7.24
C LEU A 83 -7.35 -2.75 7.21
N ASN A 84 -7.21 -2.10 8.37
CA ASN A 84 -6.99 -0.66 8.45
C ASN A 84 -5.71 -0.27 7.73
N LEU A 85 -4.59 -0.96 8.00
CA LEU A 85 -3.34 -0.72 7.29
C LEU A 85 -3.51 -0.86 5.78
N SER A 86 -4.14 -1.95 5.33
CA SER A 86 -4.41 -2.21 3.91
C SER A 86 -5.30 -1.15 3.26
N SER A 87 -6.30 -0.64 4.00
CA SER A 87 -7.22 0.39 3.51
C SER A 87 -6.53 1.73 3.29
N GLU A 88 -5.62 2.09 4.19
CA GLU A 88 -4.84 3.33 4.09
C GLU A 88 -3.82 3.24 2.96
N GLU A 89 -3.13 2.11 2.81
CA GLU A 89 -2.23 1.85 1.68
C GLU A 89 -2.96 1.94 0.34
N TYR A 90 -4.15 1.35 0.26
CA TYR A 90 -5.03 1.43 -0.91
C TYR A 90 -5.45 2.88 -1.19
N PHE A 91 -5.81 3.65 -0.16
CA PHE A 91 -6.12 5.07 -0.29
C PHE A 91 -4.95 5.88 -0.83
N LEU A 92 -3.74 5.71 -0.28
CA LEU A 92 -2.54 6.43 -0.70
C LEU A 92 -2.20 6.17 -2.16
N TRP A 93 -2.31 4.92 -2.61
CA TRP A 93 -2.14 4.57 -4.02
C TRP A 93 -3.19 5.23 -4.91
N LYS A 94 -4.47 5.12 -4.53
CA LYS A 94 -5.57 5.67 -5.31
C LYS A 94 -5.48 7.19 -5.43
N ALA A 95 -5.03 7.86 -4.37
CA ALA A 95 -4.80 9.29 -4.30
C ALA A 95 -3.46 9.73 -4.94
N LYS A 96 -2.69 8.81 -5.54
CA LYS A 96 -1.42 9.06 -6.23
C LYS A 96 -0.29 9.61 -5.34
N TYR A 97 -0.38 9.39 -4.04
CA TYR A 97 0.72 9.64 -3.09
C TYR A 97 1.75 8.51 -3.09
N LEU A 98 1.33 7.30 -3.51
CA LEU A 98 2.20 6.13 -3.65
C LEU A 98 2.43 5.80 -5.12
N ASP A 99 3.69 5.55 -5.49
CA ASP A 99 4.06 5.09 -6.82
C ASP A 99 3.48 3.70 -7.12
N ASP A 100 3.07 3.48 -8.38
CA ASP A 100 2.48 2.21 -8.82
C ASP A 100 3.43 1.02 -8.63
N THR A 101 4.75 1.24 -8.66
CA THR A 101 5.76 0.19 -8.43
C THR A 101 5.75 -0.29 -6.99
N VAL A 102 5.65 0.64 -6.03
CA VAL A 102 5.57 0.32 -4.60
C VAL A 102 4.23 -0.33 -4.31
N TRP A 103 3.15 0.22 -4.84
CA TRP A 103 1.81 -0.34 -4.70
C TRP A 103 1.75 -1.80 -5.15
N LYS A 104 2.32 -2.16 -6.31
CA LYS A 104 2.30 -3.55 -6.80
C LYS A 104 2.92 -4.55 -5.82
N VAL A 105 3.95 -4.14 -5.07
CA VAL A 105 4.58 -4.99 -4.05
C VAL A 105 3.60 -5.22 -2.89
N TRP A 106 3.00 -4.14 -2.38
CA TRP A 106 2.04 -4.20 -1.28
C TRP A 106 0.74 -4.90 -1.66
N GLU A 107 0.18 -4.58 -2.83
CA GLU A 107 -1.05 -5.16 -3.35
C GLU A 107 -0.98 -6.69 -3.38
N ARG A 108 0.16 -7.26 -3.78
CA ARG A 108 0.37 -8.72 -3.79
C ARG A 108 0.25 -9.31 -2.39
N GLU A 109 0.87 -8.70 -1.39
CA GLU A 109 0.84 -9.16 0.00
C GLU A 109 -0.55 -8.99 0.62
N ILE A 110 -1.19 -7.85 0.37
CA ILE A 110 -2.57 -7.57 0.79
C ILE A 110 -3.50 -8.62 0.20
N LYS A 111 -3.43 -8.88 -1.12
CA LYS A 111 -4.28 -9.88 -1.78
C LYS A 111 -4.06 -11.28 -1.20
N ARG A 112 -2.81 -11.66 -0.96
CA ARG A 112 -2.47 -12.96 -0.34
C ARG A 112 -3.10 -13.10 1.04
N MET A 113 -3.00 -12.07 1.88
CA MET A 113 -3.60 -12.04 3.21
C MET A 113 -5.13 -12.10 3.14
N LEU A 114 -5.76 -11.27 2.29
CA LEU A 114 -7.21 -11.20 2.11
C LEU A 114 -7.83 -12.50 1.56
N HIS A 115 -7.04 -13.33 0.87
CA HIS A 115 -7.46 -14.64 0.38
C HIS A 115 -7.52 -15.72 1.47
N THR A 116 -6.95 -15.49 2.65
CA THR A 116 -6.93 -16.52 3.68
C THR A 116 -8.34 -16.77 4.25
N PRO A 117 -8.69 -18.03 4.60
CA PRO A 117 -10.00 -18.32 5.19
C PRO A 117 -10.27 -17.52 6.47
N LEU A 118 -9.22 -17.24 7.25
CA LEU A 118 -9.28 -16.38 8.42
C LEU A 118 -9.76 -14.97 8.06
N MET A 119 -9.08 -14.31 7.13
CA MET A 119 -9.46 -12.94 6.74
C MET A 119 -10.82 -12.88 6.07
N MET A 120 -11.21 -13.91 5.30
CA MET A 120 -12.55 -13.99 4.71
C MET A 120 -13.65 -14.08 5.79
N ARG A 121 -13.42 -14.89 6.83
CA ARG A 121 -14.34 -14.98 7.97
C ARG A 121 -14.43 -13.65 8.71
N GLU A 122 -13.29 -13.05 9.04
CA GLU A 122 -13.25 -11.80 9.81
C GLU A 122 -13.84 -10.62 9.03
N TRP A 123 -13.63 -10.57 7.71
CA TRP A 123 -14.20 -9.55 6.82
C TRP A 123 -15.72 -9.49 6.90
N THR A 124 -16.40 -10.64 7.06
CA THR A 124 -17.86 -10.70 7.08
C THR A 124 -18.47 -9.82 8.18
N ALA A 125 -17.83 -9.71 9.34
CA ALA A 125 -18.31 -8.80 10.39
C ALA A 125 -17.63 -7.43 10.36
N LEU A 126 -16.37 -7.35 9.91
CA LEU A 126 -15.62 -6.08 9.89
C LEU A 126 -15.96 -5.16 8.71
N ARG A 127 -16.62 -5.67 7.67
CA ARG A 127 -16.95 -4.90 6.46
C ARG A 127 -17.69 -3.60 6.76
N VAL A 128 -18.58 -3.60 7.75
CA VAL A 128 -19.39 -2.42 8.13
C VAL A 128 -18.53 -1.22 8.58
N GLU A 129 -17.35 -1.49 9.16
CA GLU A 129 -16.40 -0.45 9.57
C GLU A 129 -15.86 0.36 8.37
N TYR A 130 -16.00 -0.17 7.15
CA TYR A 130 -15.50 0.40 5.90
C TYR A 130 -16.60 0.99 5.02
N ASP A 131 -17.83 1.19 5.52
CA ASP A 131 -18.94 1.74 4.72
C ASP A 131 -18.64 3.14 4.16
N SER A 132 -17.78 3.91 4.83
CA SER A 132 -17.27 5.22 4.34
C SER A 132 -16.22 5.09 3.23
N GLN A 133 -15.74 3.87 2.96
CA GLN A 133 -14.68 3.55 1.99
C GLN A 133 -15.16 2.52 0.95
N PRO A 134 -16.19 2.84 0.13
CA PRO A 134 -16.85 1.87 -0.74
C PRO A 134 -15.92 1.25 -1.79
N ASP A 135 -14.86 1.95 -2.20
CA ASP A 135 -13.90 1.41 -3.17
C ASP A 135 -12.93 0.41 -2.55
N PHE A 136 -12.59 0.57 -1.27
CA PHE A 136 -11.82 -0.45 -0.54
C PHE A 136 -12.68 -1.71 -0.33
N ILE A 137 -13.96 -1.55 0.00
CA ILE A 137 -14.91 -2.68 0.05
C ILE A 137 -14.93 -3.43 -1.28
N LYS A 138 -15.10 -2.72 -2.41
CA LYS A 138 -15.08 -3.35 -3.75
C LYS A 138 -13.78 -4.08 -4.02
N PHE A 139 -12.64 -3.51 -3.61
CA PHE A 139 -11.33 -4.13 -3.75
C PHE A 139 -11.29 -5.46 -2.98
N VAL A 140 -11.60 -5.47 -1.68
CA VAL A 140 -11.61 -6.69 -0.86
C VAL A 140 -12.58 -7.73 -1.41
N ASP A 141 -13.81 -7.33 -1.74
CA ASP A 141 -14.83 -8.23 -2.28
C ASP A 141 -14.43 -8.81 -3.65
N SER A 142 -13.68 -8.06 -4.47
CA SER A 142 -13.16 -8.57 -5.75
C SER A 142 -12.08 -9.63 -5.56
N VAL A 143 -11.21 -9.43 -4.58
CA VAL A 143 -10.11 -10.33 -4.22
C VAL A 143 -10.69 -11.64 -3.67
N GLN A 144 -11.56 -11.55 -2.66
CA GLN A 144 -12.18 -12.74 -2.06
C GLN A 144 -13.06 -13.55 -3.02
N ARG A 145 -13.72 -12.90 -4.00
CA ARG A 145 -14.48 -13.61 -5.05
C ARG A 145 -13.59 -14.42 -5.98
N GLN A 146 -12.38 -13.97 -6.29
CA GLN A 146 -11.44 -14.72 -7.13
C GLN A 146 -11.00 -16.00 -6.43
N SER A 147 -10.72 -15.93 -5.12
CA SER A 147 -10.36 -17.10 -4.30
C SER A 147 -11.46 -18.18 -4.28
N ARG A 148 -12.73 -17.79 -4.12
CA ARG A 148 -13.85 -18.75 -4.14
C ARG A 148 -14.01 -19.49 -5.47
N ARG A 149 -13.61 -18.87 -6.58
CA ARG A 149 -13.68 -19.49 -7.92
C ARG A 149 -12.54 -20.48 -8.17
N SER A 150 -11.35 -20.24 -7.63
CA SER A 150 -10.22 -21.17 -7.77
C SER A 150 -10.39 -22.45 -6.96
N VAL A 151 -11.08 -22.39 -5.81
CA VAL A 151 -11.36 -23.58 -4.97
C VAL A 151 -12.50 -24.42 -5.55
N GLY A 152 -13.49 -23.82 -6.20
CA GLY A 152 -14.61 -24.57 -6.81
C GLY A 152 -14.33 -25.15 -8.20
N ALA A 153 -13.13 -24.92 -8.76
CA ALA A 153 -12.71 -25.43 -10.07
C ALA A 153 -11.61 -26.52 -9.98
N ALA A 154 -11.23 -26.90 -8.75
CA ALA A 154 -10.32 -28.00 -8.44
C ALA A 154 -11.13 -29.16 -7.83
#